data_AF-A0A938FTY7-F1
#
_entry.id   AF-A0A938FTY7-F1
#
_cell.length_a   1.000
_cell.length_b   1.000
_cell.length_c   1.000
_cell.angle_alpha   90.00
_cell.angle_beta   90.00
_cell.angle_gamma   90.00
#
_symmetry.space_group_name_H-M   'P 1'
#
loop_
_entity.id
_entity.type
_entity.pdbx_description
1 polymer ?
#
loop_
_entity_poly.entity_id
_entity_poly.type
_entity_poly.pdbx_seq_one_letter_code
_entity_poly.pdbx_strand_id
1 'polypeptide(L)'
;MSVDFSNKCSILGQFWFEYKDDEKLSEFTSYNDVGLPLAWFIATGVVSAQPKAEDYINETFNLFIATLDLTEAELEGIDNLNDLLAMAEKKAED
;
A
#
# COMPACT_ATOMS: atom_id res chain seq x y z
N MET A 1 9.54 -6.51 -12.73
CA MET A 1 8.30 -5.82 -13.15
C MET A 1 7.84 -4.99 -11.95
N SER A 2 7.22 -3.83 -12.14
CA SER A 2 6.74 -3.00 -11.03
C SER A 2 5.23 -3.08 -10.94
N VAL A 3 4.67 -3.00 -9.74
CA VAL A 3 3.22 -2.90 -9.54
C VAL A 3 2.71 -1.60 -10.15
N ASP A 4 1.60 -1.65 -10.88
CA ASP A 4 1.00 -0.46 -11.49
C ASP A 4 0.62 0.58 -10.43
N PHE A 5 0.83 1.86 -10.73
CA PHE A 5 0.54 2.95 -9.79
C PHE A 5 -0.91 2.96 -9.29
N SER A 6 -1.88 2.67 -10.15
CA SER A 6 -3.29 2.56 -9.78
C SER A 6 -3.53 1.43 -8.78
N ASN A 7 -2.80 0.32 -8.90
CA ASN A 7 -2.91 -0.82 -7.99
C ASN A 7 -2.27 -0.45 -6.64
N LYS A 8 -1.11 0.23 -6.64
CA LYS A 8 -0.51 0.77 -5.40
C LYS A 8 -1.48 1.69 -4.65
N CYS A 9 -2.14 2.60 -5.37
CA CYS A 9 -3.16 3.48 -4.78
C CYS A 9 -4.31 2.69 -4.18
N SER A 10 -4.82 1.69 -4.92
CA SER A 10 -5.97 0.88 -4.48
C SER A 10 -5.63 0.03 -3.25
N ILE A 11 -4.47 -0.63 -3.25
CA ILE A 11 -3.97 -1.45 -2.15
C ILE A 11 -3.78 -0.62 -0.88
N LEU A 12 -2.99 0.46 -0.97
CA LEU A 12 -2.71 1.32 0.19
C LEU A 12 -3.97 2.06 0.67
N GLY A 13 -4.82 2.48 -0.26
CA GLY A 13 -6.08 3.14 0.05
C GLY A 13 -7.03 2.21 0.80
N GLN A 14 -7.17 0.96 0.36
CA GLN A 14 -7.96 -0.06 1.06
C GLN A 14 -7.37 -0.33 2.45
N PHE A 15 -6.05 -0.53 2.55
CA PHE A 15 -5.37 -0.78 3.81
C PHE A 15 -5.62 0.37 4.81
N TRP A 16 -5.45 1.61 4.37
CA TRP A 16 -5.71 2.76 5.22
C TRP A 16 -7.18 2.83 5.66
N PHE A 17 -8.12 2.61 4.74
CA PHE A 17 -9.54 2.67 5.06
C PHE A 17 -9.97 1.63 6.10
N GLU A 18 -9.43 0.41 6.00
CA GLU A 18 -9.78 -0.72 6.86
C GLU A 18 -9.03 -0.70 8.21
N TYR A 19 -7.77 -0.25 8.23
CA TYR A 19 -6.87 -0.45 9.37
C TYR A 19 -6.35 0.84 10.04
N LYS A 20 -6.72 2.04 9.56
CA LYS A 20 -6.22 3.31 10.14
C LYS A 20 -6.44 3.50 11.64
N ASP A 21 -7.49 2.86 12.18
CA ASP A 21 -7.87 2.96 13.59
C ASP A 21 -7.40 1.74 14.42
N ASP A 22 -6.62 0.82 13.82
CA ASP A 22 -6.02 -0.31 14.54
C ASP A 22 -4.78 0.14 15.33
N GLU A 23 -4.86 0.07 16.67
CA GLU A 23 -3.78 0.44 17.57
C GLU A 23 -2.48 -0.34 17.31
N LYS A 24 -2.54 -1.57 16.80
CA LYS A 24 -1.34 -2.36 16.49
C LYS A 24 -0.57 -1.83 15.29
N LEU A 25 -1.26 -1.10 14.42
CA LEU A 25 -0.71 -0.55 13.18
C LEU A 25 -0.44 0.95 13.30
N SER A 26 -0.67 1.55 14.48
CA SER A 26 -0.58 2.99 14.69
C SER A 26 0.79 3.57 14.36
N GLU A 27 1.88 2.83 14.62
CA GLU A 27 3.23 3.29 14.27
C GLU A 27 3.41 3.40 12.75
N PHE A 28 2.99 2.37 12.02
CA PHE A 28 3.08 2.35 10.56
C PHE A 28 2.18 3.41 9.92
N THR A 29 0.94 3.55 10.40
CA THR A 29 -0.02 4.54 9.87
C THR A 29 0.38 5.98 10.22
N SER A 30 0.98 6.21 11.39
CA SER A 30 1.50 7.54 11.77
C SER A 30 2.77 7.90 11.00
N TYR A 31 3.63 6.93 10.68
CA TYR A 31 4.80 7.17 9.84
C TYR A 31 4.41 7.50 8.39
N ASN A 32 3.35 6.86 7.89
CA ASN A 32 2.84 7.04 6.53
C ASN A 32 1.58 7.91 6.49
N ASP A 33 1.52 8.95 7.31
CA ASP A 33 0.35 9.82 7.53
C ASP A 33 -0.05 10.66 6.30
N VAL A 34 0.84 10.80 5.32
CA VAL A 34 0.56 11.45 4.03
C VAL A 34 0.24 10.43 2.93
N GLY A 35 1.10 9.43 2.74
CA GLY A 35 1.01 8.51 1.61
C GLY A 35 -0.26 7.65 1.63
N LEU A 36 -0.65 7.15 2.81
CA LEU A 36 -1.84 6.32 3.00
C LEU A 36 -3.16 7.04 2.67
N PRO A 37 -3.49 8.20 3.28
CA PRO A 37 -4.71 8.93 2.92
C PRO A 37 -4.68 9.44 1.47
N LEU A 38 -3.51 9.82 0.96
CA LEU A 38 -3.38 10.29 -0.42
C LEU A 38 -3.67 9.18 -1.44
N ALA A 39 -3.18 7.96 -1.19
CA ALA A 39 -3.51 6.78 -1.98
C ALA A 39 -5.03 6.56 -2.03
N TRP A 40 -5.72 6.67 -0.89
CA TRP A 40 -7.18 6.54 -0.83
C TRP A 40 -7.91 7.64 -1.63
N PHE A 41 -7.51 8.91 -1.50
CA PHE A 41 -8.13 10.01 -2.25
C PHE A 41 -7.96 9.84 -3.77
N ILE A 42 -6.81 9.33 -4.22
CA ILE A 42 -6.57 9.07 -5.64
C ILE A 42 -7.35 7.84 -6.12
N ALA A 43 -7.32 6.74 -5.37
CA ALA A 43 -8.04 5.50 -5.72
C ALA A 43 -9.56 5.71 -5.80
N THR A 44 -10.11 6.59 -4.97
CA THR A 44 -11.54 6.93 -4.96
C THR A 44 -11.92 8.04 -5.96
N GLY A 45 -10.94 8.61 -6.67
CA GLY A 45 -11.17 9.67 -7.65
C GLY A 45 -11.52 11.03 -7.04
N VAL A 46 -11.24 11.25 -5.75
CA VAL A 46 -11.43 12.55 -5.07
C VAL A 46 -10.41 13.56 -5.58
N VAL A 47 -9.19 13.12 -5.88
CA VAL A 47 -8.13 13.96 -6.46
C VAL A 47 -7.37 13.22 -7.57
N SER A 48 -6.79 13.96 -8.51
CA SER A 48 -5.86 13.41 -9.50
C SER A 48 -4.42 13.41 -8.96
N ALA A 49 -3.64 12.40 -9.34
CA ALA A 49 -2.23 12.34 -9.01
C ALA A 49 -1.44 13.53 -9.59
N GLN A 50 -0.47 13.99 -8.81
CA GLN A 50 0.58 14.92 -9.24
C GLN A 50 1.93 14.20 -9.07
N PRO A 51 3.01 14.62 -9.73
CA PRO A 51 4.30 13.93 -9.62
C PRO A 51 4.77 13.71 -8.17
N LYS A 52 4.58 14.73 -7.32
CA LYS A 52 4.92 14.63 -5.89
C LYS A 52 4.02 13.64 -5.12
N ALA A 53 2.77 13.46 -5.53
CA ALA A 53 1.89 12.46 -4.95
C ALA A 53 2.34 11.04 -5.31
N GLU A 54 2.84 10.85 -6.53
CA GLU A 54 3.40 9.58 -6.97
C GLU A 54 4.64 9.21 -6.14
N ASP A 55 5.52 10.17 -5.84
CA ASP A 55 6.68 9.95 -4.98
C ASP A 55 6.27 9.43 -3.59
N TYR A 56 5.33 10.11 -2.92
CA TYR A 56 4.83 9.71 -1.61
C TYR A 56 4.22 8.31 -1.62
N ILE A 57 3.40 8.00 -2.63
CA ILE A 57 2.73 6.70 -2.74
C ILE A 57 3.73 5.58 -3.02
N ASN A 58 4.72 5.82 -3.89
CA ASN A 58 5.76 4.83 -4.16
C ASN A 58 6.62 4.56 -2.93
N GLU A 59 6.99 5.59 -2.17
CA GLU A 59 7.73 5.42 -0.91
C GLU A 59 6.93 4.64 0.12
N THR A 60 5.68 5.02 0.37
CA THR A 60 4.78 4.30 1.29
C THR A 60 4.54 2.86 0.84
N PHE A 61 4.37 2.60 -0.46
CA PHE A 61 4.20 1.24 -0.97
C PHE A 61 5.43 0.38 -0.72
N ASN A 62 6.62 0.91 -1.00
CA ASN A 62 7.88 0.22 -0.75
C ASN A 62 8.06 -0.12 0.74
N LEU A 63 7.71 0.80 1.63
CA LEU A 63 7.74 0.54 3.07
C LEU A 63 6.73 -0.52 3.48
N PHE A 64 5.50 -0.43 2.97
CA PHE A 64 4.44 -1.39 3.25
C PHE A 64 4.86 -2.82 2.90
N ILE A 65 5.31 -3.05 1.66
CA ILE A 65 5.72 -4.40 1.22
C ILE A 65 6.98 -4.86 1.95
N ALA A 66 7.92 -3.97 2.27
CA ALA A 66 9.10 -4.30 3.07
C ALA A 66 8.73 -4.74 4.51
N THR A 67 7.70 -4.14 5.12
CA THR A 67 7.22 -4.59 6.45
C THR A 67 6.60 -5.99 6.43
N LEU A 68 6.15 -6.44 5.27
CA LEU A 68 5.60 -7.77 5.03
C LEU A 68 6.65 -8.76 4.50
N ASP A 69 7.93 -8.35 4.49
CA ASP A 69 9.04 -9.09 3.90
C ASP A 69 8.81 -9.43 2.41
N LEU A 70 8.11 -8.58 1.67
CA LEU A 70 7.84 -8.75 0.23
C LEU A 70 8.65 -7.76 -0.61
N THR A 71 8.92 -8.16 -1.85
CA THR A 71 9.53 -7.33 -2.90
C THR A 71 8.55 -7.08 -4.05
N GLU A 72 8.69 -5.97 -4.78
CA GLU A 72 7.81 -5.71 -5.94
C GLU A 72 7.88 -6.81 -7.01
N ALA A 73 9.01 -7.52 -7.11
CA ALA A 73 9.17 -8.62 -8.06
C ALA A 73 8.28 -9.83 -7.71
N GLU A 74 8.00 -10.04 -6.42
CA GLU A 74 7.10 -11.11 -5.96
C GLU A 74 5.63 -10.76 -6.20
N LEU A 75 5.31 -9.47 -6.36
CA LEU A 75 3.96 -8.96 -6.55
C LEU A 75 3.50 -8.92 -8.02
N GLU A 76 4.18 -9.65 -8.90
CA GLU A 76 3.79 -9.73 -10.31
C GLU A 76 2.37 -10.31 -10.44
N GLY A 77 1.45 -9.51 -11.01
CA GLY A 77 0.04 -9.90 -11.17
C GLY A 77 -0.84 -9.61 -9.95
N ILE A 78 -0.30 -9.07 -8.86
CA ILE A 78 -1.09 -8.65 -7.70
C ILE A 78 -1.68 -7.25 -7.95
N ASP A 79 -3.01 -7.14 -7.83
CA ASP A 79 -3.73 -5.89 -8.09
C ASP A 79 -4.61 -5.42 -6.92
N ASN A 80 -4.72 -6.21 -5.85
CA ASN A 80 -5.56 -5.91 -4.69
C ASN A 80 -4.91 -6.31 -3.35
N LEU A 81 -5.44 -5.75 -2.25
CA LEU A 81 -4.88 -5.92 -0.92
C LEU A 81 -4.98 -7.36 -0.41
N ASN A 82 -6.10 -8.05 -0.69
CA ASN A 82 -6.34 -9.40 -0.18
C ASN A 82 -5.32 -10.39 -0.72
N ASP A 83 -5.03 -10.34 -2.03
CA ASP A 83 -4.04 -11.21 -2.65
C ASP A 83 -2.62 -10.91 -2.14
N LEU A 84 -2.31 -9.63 -1.89
CA LEU A 84 -1.05 -9.22 -1.29
C LEU A 84 -0.89 -9.78 0.14
N LEU A 85 -1.91 -9.64 0.98
CA LEU A 85 -1.88 -10.14 2.36
C LEU A 85 -1.83 -11.68 2.39
N ALA A 86 -2.56 -12.36 1.53
CA ALA A 86 -2.49 -13.82 1.40
C ALA A 86 -1.08 -14.30 0.99
N MET A 87 -0.39 -13.55 0.13
CA MET A 87 1.00 -13.82 -0.22
C MET A 87 1.95 -13.59 0.97
N ALA A 88 1.76 -12.50 1.72
CA ALA A 88 2.54 -12.21 2.92
C ALA A 88 2.37 -13.31 3.99
N GLU A 89 1.13 -13.74 4.24
CA GLU A 89 0.82 -14.82 5.19
C GLU A 89 1.51 -16.12 4.77
N LYS A 90 1.39 -16.51 3.50
CA LYS A 90 2.06 -17.71 2.98
C LYS A 90 3.57 -17.64 3.16
N LYS A 91 4.19 -16.48 2.91
CA LYS A 91 5.64 -16.30 3.07
C LYS A 91 6.07 -16.35 4.53
N ALA A 92 5.24 -15.88 5.47
CA ALA A 92 5.53 -15.92 6.90
C ALA A 92 5.44 -17.34 7.51
N GLU A 93 4.78 -18.28 6.81
CA GLU A 93 4.69 -19.69 7.21
C GLU A 93 5.88 -20.55 6.74
N ASP A 94 6.67 -20.05 5.77
CA ASP A 94 7.86 -20.72 5.20
C ASP A 94 9.15 -20.42 6.00
#